data_AF-A0A9E1KUA5-F1
#
_entry.id   AF-A0A9E1KUA5-F1
#
_cell.length_a   1.000
_cell.length_b   1.000
_cell.length_c   1.000
_cell.angle_alpha   90.00
_cell.angle_beta   90.00
_cell.angle_gamma   90.00
#
_symmetry.space_group_name_H-M   'P 1'
#
loop_
_entity.id
_entity.type
_entity.pdbx_description
1 polymer ?
#
loop_
_entity_poly.entity_id
_entity_poly.type
_entity_poly.pdbx_seq_one_letter_code
_entity_poly.pdbx_strand_id
1 'polypeptide(L)'
;EQQIFLDEAKHVNAPIPFVTLNTVGPALMAHGSDAHKAQFLSTILKGEVHFAIGYTEPGAGTDLASLTTRAVRDGDEFIINGNKIFTTSAEEADYIWLAVRTDPDAPRHKGISILIVDTRDPGFSCAPIHILDGHKTFTSHYDNVRVHESMVVGEVNGGWKLITTQLNHERMGLGAMALEGLRSIDEVIRYASEPRGPGEERLIDLPWVRNNLAEAQALLAAMKVMNWRMAWEADRGPLMPAPASSVKVFCSENNIRVHQLLLEVLGAEGLLQAGSEGAVLRGKLEKGYKSITVMTFGGGVNEIQRELIAMFGLDMPRPMR
;
A
#
# COMPACT_ATOMS: atom_id res chain seq x y z
N GLU A 1 1.87 8.97 17.86
CA GLU A 1 2.73 7.80 18.17
C GLU A 1 2.89 6.85 16.97
N GLN A 2 1.81 6.38 16.33
CA GLN A 2 1.88 5.45 15.19
C GLN A 2 2.78 5.92 14.05
N GLN A 3 2.71 7.20 13.67
CA GLN A 3 3.57 7.75 12.62
C GLN A 3 5.06 7.66 12.99
N ILE A 4 5.43 7.97 14.23
CA ILE A 4 6.80 7.87 14.72
C ILE A 4 7.27 6.42 14.64
N PHE A 5 6.45 5.47 15.10
CA PHE A 5 6.77 4.05 14.99
C PHE A 5 7.03 3.60 13.55
N LEU A 6 6.18 4.01 12.60
CA LEU A 6 6.36 3.68 11.19
C LEU A 6 7.61 4.34 10.58
N ASP A 7 7.91 5.58 10.96
CA ASP A 7 9.11 6.30 10.51
C ASP A 7 10.38 5.60 11.00
N GLU A 8 10.44 5.26 12.29
CA GLU A 8 11.58 4.57 12.91
C GLU A 8 11.74 3.13 12.39
N ALA A 9 10.64 2.37 12.25
CA ALA A 9 10.67 1.03 11.68
C ALA A 9 11.23 1.04 10.26
N LYS A 10 10.85 2.02 9.43
CA LYS A 10 11.42 2.21 8.10
C LYS A 10 12.87 2.64 8.13
N HIS A 11 13.25 3.50 9.07
CA HIS A 11 14.64 3.94 9.23
C HIS A 11 15.60 2.74 9.35
N VAL A 12 15.18 1.71 10.09
CA VAL A 12 15.94 0.46 10.29
C VAL A 12 15.57 -0.68 9.33
N ASN A 13 14.65 -0.45 8.37
CA ASN A 13 14.14 -1.46 7.44
C ASN A 13 13.49 -2.68 8.14
N ALA A 14 12.78 -2.44 9.24
CA ALA A 14 12.01 -3.46 9.93
C ALA A 14 10.72 -3.78 9.13
N PRO A 15 10.45 -5.05 8.81
CA PRO A 15 9.20 -5.43 8.15
C PRO A 15 8.04 -5.27 9.13
N ILE A 16 7.08 -4.41 8.78
CA ILE A 16 5.86 -4.21 9.56
C ILE A 16 4.70 -4.81 8.77
N PRO A 17 3.88 -5.70 9.34
CA PRO A 17 2.68 -6.23 8.69
C PRO A 17 1.58 -5.15 8.66
N PHE A 18 1.82 -4.08 7.91
CA PHE A 18 1.02 -2.85 7.89
C PHE A 18 -0.45 -3.14 7.59
N VAL A 19 -0.71 -3.97 6.59
CA VAL A 19 -2.07 -4.41 6.25
C VAL A 19 -2.75 -5.13 7.43
N THR A 20 -2.05 -6.00 8.14
CA THR A 20 -2.70 -6.71 9.25
C THR A 20 -3.00 -5.75 10.41
N LEU A 21 -2.03 -4.90 10.79
CA LEU A 21 -2.11 -4.04 11.97
C LEU A 21 -2.90 -2.75 11.76
N ASN A 22 -2.73 -2.08 10.63
CA ASN A 22 -3.28 -0.75 10.38
C ASN A 22 -4.56 -0.79 9.55
N THR A 23 -4.87 -1.96 8.99
CA THR A 23 -5.97 -2.11 8.05
C THR A 23 -7.00 -3.14 8.54
N VAL A 24 -6.63 -4.42 8.66
CA VAL A 24 -7.55 -5.49 9.07
C VAL A 24 -7.96 -5.37 10.54
N GLY A 25 -6.99 -5.17 11.45
CA GLY A 25 -7.27 -5.01 12.88
C GLY A 25 -8.31 -3.92 13.18
N PRO A 26 -8.13 -2.67 12.71
CA PRO A 26 -9.11 -1.60 12.89
C PRO A 26 -10.47 -1.90 12.24
N ALA A 27 -10.49 -2.56 11.09
CA ALA A 27 -11.76 -2.98 10.46
C ALA A 27 -12.51 -4.00 11.32
N LEU A 28 -11.80 -4.96 11.92
CA LEU A 28 -12.38 -5.92 12.87
C LEU A 28 -12.85 -5.25 14.17
N MET A 29 -12.12 -4.25 14.68
CA MET A 29 -12.56 -3.47 15.84
C MET A 29 -13.89 -2.75 15.57
N ALA A 30 -14.02 -2.15 14.39
CA ALA A 30 -15.19 -1.35 14.01
C ALA A 30 -16.39 -2.17 13.52
N HIS A 31 -16.14 -3.25 12.77
CA HIS A 31 -17.17 -3.99 12.01
C HIS A 31 -17.17 -5.50 12.27
N GLY A 32 -16.20 -6.02 13.02
CA GLY A 32 -16.19 -7.42 13.43
C GLY A 32 -17.25 -7.73 14.48
N SER A 33 -17.77 -8.96 14.43
CA SER A 33 -18.55 -9.54 15.51
C SER A 33 -17.68 -9.75 16.75
N ASP A 34 -18.30 -10.05 17.89
CA ASP A 34 -17.55 -10.38 19.11
C ASP A 34 -16.70 -11.64 18.93
N ALA A 35 -17.17 -12.60 18.13
CA ALA A 35 -16.40 -13.79 17.76
C ALA A 35 -15.14 -13.43 16.95
N HIS A 36 -15.26 -12.55 15.95
CA HIS A 36 -14.10 -12.06 15.21
C HIS A 36 -13.08 -11.38 16.13
N LYS A 37 -13.57 -10.49 17.02
CA LYS A 37 -12.70 -9.73 17.91
C LYS A 37 -11.94 -10.66 18.86
N ALA A 38 -12.64 -11.63 19.45
CA ALA A 38 -12.05 -12.63 20.34
C ALA A 38 -11.02 -13.51 19.63
N GLN A 39 -11.28 -13.90 18.37
CA GLN A 39 -10.40 -14.78 17.60
C GLN A 39 -9.15 -14.06 17.07
N PHE A 40 -9.31 -12.86 16.51
CA PHE A 40 -8.27 -12.25 15.69
C PHE A 40 -7.51 -11.11 16.36
N LEU A 41 -8.12 -10.27 17.19
CA LEU A 41 -7.44 -9.04 17.65
C LEU A 41 -6.23 -9.35 18.54
N SER A 42 -6.37 -10.31 19.47
CA SER A 42 -5.25 -10.67 20.34
C SER A 42 -4.14 -11.42 19.59
N THR A 43 -4.47 -12.23 18.60
CA THR A 43 -3.50 -13.03 17.83
C THR A 43 -2.75 -12.16 16.82
N ILE A 44 -3.45 -11.22 16.18
CA ILE A 44 -2.82 -10.14 15.38
C ILE A 44 -1.82 -9.34 16.23
N LEU A 45 -2.20 -8.92 17.44
CA LEU A 45 -1.33 -8.12 18.30
C LEU A 45 -0.06 -8.87 18.73
N LYS A 46 -0.15 -10.19 18.91
CA LYS A 46 0.99 -11.06 19.22
C LYS A 46 1.85 -11.39 18.00
N GLY A 47 1.41 -11.07 16.79
CA GLY A 47 2.06 -11.46 15.55
C GLY A 47 1.92 -12.94 15.22
N GLU A 48 0.85 -13.58 15.70
CA GLU A 48 0.57 -15.01 15.47
C GLU A 48 -0.34 -15.24 14.25
N VAL A 49 -0.97 -14.18 13.74
CA VAL A 49 -1.87 -14.23 12.58
C VAL A 49 -1.54 -13.10 11.61
N HIS A 50 -1.38 -13.45 10.34
CA HIS A 50 -1.12 -12.56 9.23
C HIS A 50 -2.23 -12.61 8.17
N PHE A 51 -2.59 -11.43 7.67
CA PHE A 51 -3.58 -11.28 6.61
C PHE A 51 -2.96 -10.73 5.32
N ALA A 52 -3.40 -11.26 4.18
CA ALA A 52 -3.23 -10.65 2.87
C ALA A 52 -4.56 -10.08 2.33
N ILE A 53 -4.50 -9.11 1.42
CA ILE A 53 -5.69 -8.47 0.84
C ILE A 53 -6.04 -9.08 -0.52
N GLY A 54 -7.23 -9.68 -0.62
CA GLY A 54 -7.77 -10.23 -1.85
C GLY A 54 -8.81 -9.31 -2.49
N TYR A 55 -8.39 -8.20 -3.08
CA TYR A 55 -9.29 -7.23 -3.72
C TYR A 55 -9.27 -7.31 -5.24
N THR A 56 -8.13 -6.95 -5.81
CA THR A 56 -7.93 -6.77 -7.25
C THR A 56 -8.11 -8.07 -8.03
N GLU A 57 -8.78 -7.98 -9.17
CA GLU A 57 -8.93 -9.05 -10.15
C GLU A 57 -8.33 -8.63 -11.48
N PRO A 58 -8.00 -9.56 -12.39
CA PRO A 58 -7.54 -9.21 -13.73
C PRO A 58 -8.48 -8.22 -14.47
N GLY A 59 -9.79 -8.32 -14.22
CA GLY A 59 -10.81 -7.42 -14.79
C GLY A 59 -11.29 -6.30 -13.85
N ALA A 60 -10.79 -6.22 -12.60
CA ALA A 60 -11.27 -5.27 -11.60
C ALA A 60 -10.12 -4.76 -10.72
N GLY A 61 -9.45 -3.68 -11.17
CA GLY A 61 -8.44 -2.95 -10.40
C GLY A 61 -8.97 -1.60 -9.93
N THR A 62 -8.79 -0.56 -10.75
CA THR A 62 -9.30 0.79 -10.44
C THR A 62 -10.82 0.79 -10.27
N ASP A 63 -11.57 0.11 -11.14
CA ASP A 63 -12.99 -0.15 -10.95
C ASP A 63 -13.20 -1.39 -10.07
N LEU A 64 -12.76 -1.34 -8.81
CA LEU A 64 -12.87 -2.48 -7.89
C LEU A 64 -14.31 -2.97 -7.72
N ALA A 65 -15.29 -2.08 -7.92
CA ALA A 65 -16.70 -2.43 -7.81
C ALA A 65 -17.19 -3.38 -8.89
N SER A 66 -16.44 -3.58 -9.99
CA SER A 66 -16.76 -4.54 -11.05
C SER A 66 -16.28 -5.97 -10.76
N LEU A 67 -15.72 -6.23 -9.56
CA LEU A 67 -15.23 -7.56 -9.17
C LEU A 67 -16.29 -8.66 -9.35
N THR A 68 -15.80 -9.86 -9.66
CA THR A 68 -16.57 -11.01 -10.14
C THR A 68 -16.31 -12.30 -9.36
N THR A 69 -15.25 -12.37 -8.54
CA THR A 69 -15.08 -13.48 -7.58
C THR A 69 -16.35 -13.60 -6.76
N ARG A 70 -17.04 -14.73 -6.86
CA ARG A 70 -18.39 -14.92 -6.32
C ARG A 70 -18.35 -15.73 -5.04
N ALA A 71 -19.28 -15.44 -4.13
CA ALA A 71 -19.56 -16.25 -2.95
C ALA A 71 -21.06 -16.57 -2.95
N VAL A 72 -21.41 -17.85 -3.15
CA VAL A 72 -22.80 -18.32 -3.20
C VAL A 72 -23.12 -19.01 -1.89
N ARG A 73 -24.22 -18.61 -1.24
CA ARG A 73 -24.67 -19.21 0.01
C ARG A 73 -25.13 -20.65 -0.22
N ASP A 74 -24.65 -21.56 0.62
CA ASP A 74 -25.02 -22.98 0.68
C ASP A 74 -25.17 -23.37 2.16
N GLY A 75 -26.41 -23.30 2.66
CA GLY A 75 -26.67 -23.46 4.10
C GLY A 75 -26.08 -22.33 4.94
N ASP A 76 -25.25 -22.71 5.91
CA ASP A 76 -24.48 -21.85 6.82
C ASP A 76 -23.10 -21.48 6.26
N GLU A 77 -22.77 -21.87 5.03
CA GLU A 77 -21.51 -21.57 4.37
C GLU A 77 -21.69 -20.76 3.08
N PHE A 78 -20.58 -20.18 2.62
CA PHE A 78 -20.43 -19.63 1.29
C PHE A 78 -19.44 -20.47 0.49
N ILE A 79 -19.82 -20.81 -0.74
CA ILE A 79 -18.92 -21.43 -1.73
C ILE A 79 -18.33 -20.33 -2.60
N ILE A 80 -17.00 -20.17 -2.51
CA ILE A 80 -16.26 -19.11 -3.17
C ILE A 80 -15.61 -19.64 -4.45
N ASN A 81 -15.81 -18.91 -5.55
CA ASN A 81 -15.20 -19.20 -6.84
C ASN A 81 -14.67 -17.93 -7.49
N GLY A 82 -13.39 -17.91 -7.87
CA GLY A 82 -12.80 -16.79 -8.60
C GLY A 82 -11.30 -16.70 -8.42
N ASN A 83 -10.74 -15.54 -8.77
CA ASN A 83 -9.31 -15.31 -8.76
C ASN A 83 -9.04 -13.86 -8.40
N LYS A 84 -7.99 -13.64 -7.61
CA LYS A 84 -7.40 -12.32 -7.36
C LYS A 84 -5.99 -12.25 -7.93
N ILE A 85 -5.54 -11.03 -8.17
CA ILE A 85 -4.19 -10.72 -8.65
C ILE A 85 -3.57 -9.64 -7.78
N PHE A 86 -2.26 -9.68 -7.60
CA PHE A 86 -1.50 -8.80 -6.72
C PHE A 86 -1.84 -8.95 -5.22
N THR A 87 -2.17 -10.18 -4.81
CA THR A 87 -2.39 -10.56 -3.40
C THR A 87 -1.03 -10.68 -2.69
N THR A 88 -0.40 -9.56 -2.37
CA THR A 88 0.93 -9.53 -1.75
C THR A 88 0.95 -10.33 -0.43
N SER A 89 2.00 -11.13 -0.25
CA SER A 89 2.20 -12.05 0.89
C SER A 89 1.18 -13.19 1.02
N ALA A 90 0.44 -13.54 -0.04
CA ALA A 90 -0.51 -14.66 0.01
C ALA A 90 0.10 -16.01 0.42
N GLU A 91 1.38 -16.27 0.08
CA GLU A 91 2.06 -17.52 0.45
C GLU A 91 2.39 -17.62 1.95
N GLU A 92 2.47 -16.47 2.64
CA GLU A 92 2.87 -16.36 4.05
C GLU A 92 1.68 -16.03 4.97
N ALA A 93 0.53 -15.66 4.41
CA ALA A 93 -0.65 -15.27 5.18
C ALA A 93 -1.41 -16.48 5.72
N ASP A 94 -1.93 -16.37 6.94
CA ASP A 94 -2.87 -17.35 7.51
C ASP A 94 -4.27 -17.17 6.93
N TYR A 95 -4.63 -15.93 6.60
CA TYR A 95 -5.95 -15.59 6.09
C TYR A 95 -5.90 -14.59 4.92
N ILE A 96 -6.86 -14.72 4.02
CA ILE A 96 -7.16 -13.69 3.02
C ILE A 96 -8.36 -12.88 3.46
N TRP A 97 -8.18 -11.57 3.54
CA TRP A 97 -9.26 -10.60 3.62
C TRP A 97 -9.84 -10.38 2.22
N LEU A 98 -10.90 -11.10 1.89
CA LEU A 98 -11.36 -11.29 0.51
C LEU A 98 -12.62 -10.48 0.21
N ALA A 99 -12.57 -9.66 -0.84
CA ALA A 99 -13.76 -9.02 -1.40
C ALA A 99 -14.42 -9.92 -2.45
N VAL A 100 -15.71 -10.21 -2.27
CA VAL A 100 -16.47 -11.12 -3.13
C VAL A 100 -17.84 -10.55 -3.50
N ARG A 101 -18.35 -10.95 -4.66
CA ARG A 101 -19.72 -10.74 -5.13
C ARG A 101 -20.65 -11.74 -4.44
N THR A 102 -21.52 -11.27 -3.56
CA THR A 102 -22.57 -12.07 -2.92
C THR A 102 -23.94 -11.89 -3.56
N ASP A 103 -24.14 -10.79 -4.29
CA ASP A 103 -25.35 -10.53 -5.06
C ASP A 103 -24.97 -9.97 -6.46
N PRO A 104 -25.10 -10.76 -7.53
CA PRO A 104 -24.77 -10.35 -8.90
C PRO A 104 -25.81 -9.40 -9.53
N ASP A 105 -27.03 -9.36 -9.00
CA ASP A 105 -28.14 -8.58 -9.56
C ASP A 105 -28.28 -7.22 -8.87
N ALA A 106 -27.70 -7.06 -7.67
CA ALA A 106 -27.63 -5.79 -6.97
C ALA A 106 -26.74 -4.76 -7.72
N PRO A 107 -26.99 -3.45 -7.51
CA PRO A 107 -26.06 -2.41 -7.96
C PRO A 107 -24.63 -2.72 -7.51
N ARG A 108 -23.64 -2.50 -8.37
CA ARG A 108 -22.25 -2.95 -8.19
C ARG A 108 -21.64 -2.72 -6.79
N HIS A 109 -21.93 -1.60 -6.13
CA HIS A 109 -21.42 -1.27 -4.79
C HIS A 109 -22.22 -1.89 -3.63
N LYS A 110 -23.38 -2.48 -3.91
CA LYS A 110 -24.33 -3.05 -2.95
C LYS A 110 -24.45 -4.57 -3.06
N GLY A 111 -23.58 -5.22 -3.83
CA GLY A 111 -23.55 -6.68 -3.96
C GLY A 111 -22.23 -7.31 -3.51
N ILE A 112 -21.41 -6.56 -2.78
CA ILE A 112 -20.05 -6.97 -2.38
C ILE A 112 -20.05 -7.24 -0.87
N SER A 113 -19.40 -8.34 -0.47
CA SER A 113 -19.14 -8.69 0.93
C SER A 113 -17.63 -8.85 1.18
N ILE A 114 -17.24 -8.77 2.45
CA ILE A 114 -15.89 -9.12 2.92
C ILE A 114 -15.97 -10.42 3.69
N LEU A 115 -15.16 -11.40 3.30
CA LEU A 115 -15.02 -12.69 3.99
C LEU A 115 -13.57 -12.89 4.42
N ILE A 116 -13.38 -13.55 5.55
CA ILE A 116 -12.08 -14.06 6.01
C ILE A 116 -11.95 -15.50 5.52
N VAL A 117 -10.98 -15.76 4.63
CA VAL A 117 -10.72 -17.09 4.06
C VAL A 117 -9.44 -17.66 4.63
N ASP A 118 -9.44 -18.88 5.15
CA ASP A 118 -8.24 -19.54 5.67
C ASP A 118 -7.39 -20.04 4.48
N THR A 119 -6.09 -19.74 4.48
CA THR A 119 -5.20 -20.16 3.37
C THR A 119 -4.95 -21.66 3.35
N ARG A 120 -5.44 -22.41 4.35
CA ARG A 120 -5.41 -23.86 4.41
C ARG A 120 -6.70 -24.51 3.92
N ASP A 121 -7.75 -23.73 3.64
CA ASP A 121 -9.02 -24.27 3.18
C ASP A 121 -8.84 -25.00 1.84
N PRO A 122 -9.46 -26.19 1.66
CA PRO A 122 -9.43 -26.89 0.38
C PRO A 122 -9.95 -25.99 -0.76
N GLY A 123 -9.23 -25.98 -1.88
CA GLY A 123 -9.57 -25.17 -3.05
C GLY A 123 -8.89 -23.81 -3.11
N PHE A 124 -8.24 -23.36 -2.03
CA PHE A 124 -7.37 -22.19 -2.07
C PHE A 124 -6.00 -22.57 -2.64
N SER A 125 -5.46 -21.73 -3.50
CA SER A 125 -4.05 -21.80 -3.92
C SER A 125 -3.54 -20.43 -4.34
N CYS A 126 -2.21 -20.26 -4.37
CA CYS A 126 -1.59 -19.04 -4.88
C CYS A 126 -0.37 -19.36 -5.75
N ALA A 127 -0.02 -18.43 -6.63
CA ALA A 127 1.17 -18.54 -7.47
C ALA A 127 1.94 -17.21 -7.52
N PRO A 128 3.27 -17.23 -7.50
CA PRO A 128 4.08 -16.01 -7.44
C PRO A 128 4.04 -15.24 -8.76
N ILE A 129 4.02 -13.91 -8.65
CA ILE A 129 4.25 -12.92 -9.68
C ILE A 129 5.51 -12.16 -9.30
N HIS A 130 6.54 -12.26 -10.13
CA HIS A 130 7.77 -11.49 -9.96
C HIS A 130 7.58 -10.10 -10.56
N ILE A 131 7.88 -9.06 -9.77
CA ILE A 131 7.75 -7.67 -10.19
C ILE A 131 9.12 -6.99 -10.31
N LEU A 132 9.13 -5.82 -10.97
CA LEU A 132 10.34 -5.11 -11.43
C LEU A 132 11.39 -4.83 -10.34
N ASP A 133 10.94 -4.58 -9.11
CA ASP A 133 11.81 -4.24 -7.98
C ASP A 133 12.43 -5.47 -7.27
N GLY A 134 12.14 -6.67 -7.79
CA GLY A 134 12.64 -7.94 -7.27
C GLY A 134 11.77 -8.56 -6.17
N HIS A 135 10.68 -7.91 -5.75
CA HIS A 135 9.73 -8.53 -4.84
C HIS A 135 8.79 -9.50 -5.58
N LYS A 136 8.06 -10.29 -4.79
CA LYS A 136 6.96 -11.12 -5.26
C LYS A 136 5.65 -10.56 -4.77
N THR A 137 4.65 -10.63 -5.62
CA THR A 137 3.23 -10.62 -5.23
C THR A 137 2.60 -11.89 -5.78
N PHE A 138 1.29 -12.11 -5.66
CA PHE A 138 0.69 -13.40 -5.97
C PHE A 138 -0.62 -13.27 -6.76
N THR A 139 -0.89 -14.25 -7.62
CA THR A 139 -2.27 -14.62 -7.91
C THR A 139 -2.78 -15.49 -6.78
N SER A 140 -4.07 -15.37 -6.43
CA SER A 140 -4.73 -16.30 -5.51
C SER A 140 -6.00 -16.81 -6.15
N HIS A 141 -6.20 -18.12 -6.12
CA HIS A 141 -7.26 -18.85 -6.80
C HIS A 141 -8.17 -19.50 -5.75
N TYR A 142 -9.47 -19.45 -6.01
CA TYR A 142 -10.51 -19.98 -5.14
C TYR A 142 -11.38 -20.90 -5.97
N ASP A 143 -11.26 -22.21 -5.77
CA ASP A 143 -12.05 -23.23 -6.44
C ASP A 143 -12.91 -23.96 -5.41
N ASN A 144 -14.19 -23.58 -5.35
CA ASN A 144 -15.16 -24.13 -4.41
C ASN A 144 -14.71 -24.08 -2.93
N VAL A 145 -13.96 -23.04 -2.55
CA VAL A 145 -13.56 -22.81 -1.17
C VAL A 145 -14.80 -22.56 -0.31
N ARG A 146 -14.96 -23.31 0.79
CA ARG A 146 -16.13 -23.20 1.67
C ARG A 146 -15.77 -22.40 2.91
N VAL A 147 -16.55 -21.36 3.18
CA VAL A 147 -16.32 -20.44 4.30
C VAL A 147 -17.61 -20.27 5.08
N HIS A 148 -17.60 -20.60 6.37
CA HIS A 148 -18.76 -20.44 7.24
C HIS A 148 -19.21 -18.97 7.33
N GLU A 149 -20.52 -18.71 7.40
CA GLU A 149 -21.09 -17.37 7.37
C GLU A 149 -20.61 -16.48 8.54
N SER A 150 -20.18 -17.10 9.63
CA SER A 150 -19.58 -16.38 10.77
C SER A 150 -18.26 -15.68 10.44
N MET A 151 -17.64 -15.97 9.28
CA MET A 151 -16.43 -15.30 8.78
C MET A 151 -16.74 -14.12 7.85
N VAL A 152 -18.01 -13.79 7.63
CA VAL A 152 -18.43 -12.56 6.93
C VAL A 152 -18.25 -11.36 7.87
N VAL A 153 -17.44 -10.39 7.48
CA VAL A 153 -17.22 -9.18 8.30
C VAL A 153 -18.22 -8.09 7.92
N GLY A 154 -18.93 -7.57 8.92
CA GLY A 154 -20.04 -6.65 8.72
C GLY A 154 -21.29 -7.36 8.23
N GLU A 155 -22.04 -6.70 7.34
CA GLU A 155 -23.26 -7.26 6.74
C GLU A 155 -22.96 -7.86 5.37
N VAL A 156 -23.65 -8.95 5.03
CA VAL A 156 -23.69 -9.46 3.65
C VAL A 156 -24.17 -8.31 2.75
N ASN A 157 -23.53 -8.14 1.59
CA ASN A 157 -23.73 -7.04 0.63
C ASN A 157 -23.29 -5.64 1.13
N GLY A 158 -22.80 -5.52 2.36
CA GLY A 158 -22.34 -4.28 2.98
C GLY A 158 -20.83 -4.01 2.85
N GLY A 159 -20.09 -4.87 2.15
CA GLY A 159 -18.62 -4.85 2.11
C GLY A 159 -18.00 -3.61 1.46
N TRP A 160 -18.71 -2.90 0.59
CA TRP A 160 -18.15 -1.70 -0.08
C TRP A 160 -17.79 -0.58 0.89
N LYS A 161 -18.59 -0.40 1.95
CA LYS A 161 -18.30 0.60 2.99
C LYS A 161 -17.03 0.21 3.77
N LEU A 162 -16.84 -1.07 4.04
CA LEU A 162 -15.64 -1.58 4.72
C LEU A 162 -14.40 -1.32 3.85
N ILE A 163 -14.43 -1.73 2.58
CA ILE A 163 -13.35 -1.53 1.61
C ILE A 163 -12.95 -0.05 1.52
N THR A 164 -13.92 0.84 1.35
CA THR A 164 -13.63 2.27 1.17
C THR A 164 -13.11 2.94 2.45
N THR A 165 -13.63 2.55 3.62
CA THR A 165 -13.12 3.01 4.92
C THR A 165 -11.67 2.55 5.14
N GLN A 166 -11.41 1.29 4.83
CA GLN A 166 -10.11 0.66 4.92
C GLN A 166 -9.07 1.34 4.00
N LEU A 167 -9.43 1.56 2.74
CA LEU A 167 -8.57 2.29 1.79
C LEU A 167 -8.28 3.73 2.24
N ASN A 168 -9.22 4.39 2.93
CA ASN A 168 -8.94 5.71 3.50
C ASN A 168 -7.89 5.66 4.61
N HIS A 169 -7.88 4.62 5.45
CA HIS A 169 -6.84 4.42 6.46
C HIS A 169 -5.49 4.06 5.83
N GLU A 170 -5.47 3.18 4.81
CA GLU A 170 -4.25 2.79 4.10
C GLU A 170 -3.53 3.97 3.44
N ARG A 171 -4.26 4.98 2.97
CA ARG A 171 -3.68 6.19 2.36
C ARG A 171 -2.74 6.94 3.32
N MET A 172 -2.96 6.88 4.64
CA MET A 172 -1.99 7.40 5.61
C MET A 172 -0.69 6.60 5.60
N GLY A 173 -0.78 5.27 5.55
CA GLY A 173 0.37 4.37 5.48
C GLY A 173 1.24 4.57 4.24
N LEU A 174 0.58 4.78 3.09
CA LEU A 174 1.26 5.01 1.81
C LEU A 174 1.98 6.36 1.79
N GLY A 175 1.41 7.40 2.40
CA GLY A 175 2.12 8.66 2.60
C GLY A 175 3.37 8.49 3.46
N ALA A 176 3.29 7.69 4.53
CA ALA A 176 4.46 7.36 5.34
C ALA A 176 5.48 6.49 4.58
N MET A 177 5.08 5.68 3.60
CA MET A 177 6.00 4.89 2.74
C MET A 177 6.84 5.77 1.83
N ALA A 178 6.39 7.00 1.53
CA ALA A 178 7.16 7.96 0.76
C ALA A 178 8.38 8.54 1.51
N LEU A 179 8.56 8.23 2.79
CA LEU A 179 9.64 8.76 3.62
C LEU A 179 10.96 7.96 3.52
N GLU A 180 11.01 6.86 2.76
CA GLU A 180 12.28 6.16 2.47
C GLU A 180 13.34 7.09 1.88
N GLY A 181 12.91 8.09 1.07
CA GLY A 181 13.79 9.09 0.50
C GLY A 181 14.55 9.93 1.54
N LEU A 182 14.03 10.09 2.78
CA LEU A 182 14.72 10.83 3.86
C LEU A 182 16.04 10.17 4.27
N ARG A 183 16.11 8.83 4.27
CA ARG A 183 17.36 8.13 4.52
C ARG A 183 18.27 8.18 3.31
N SER A 184 17.70 7.99 2.12
CA SER A 184 18.46 7.95 0.88
C SER A 184 19.17 9.28 0.63
N ILE A 185 18.54 10.43 0.93
CA ILE A 185 19.19 11.73 0.74
C ILE A 185 20.40 11.92 1.66
N ASP A 186 20.34 11.51 2.93
CA ASP A 186 21.48 11.60 3.85
C ASP A 186 22.65 10.70 3.39
N GLU A 187 22.34 9.49 2.90
CA GLU A 187 23.34 8.57 2.34
C GLU A 187 23.98 9.15 1.06
N VAL A 188 23.20 9.83 0.20
CA VAL A 188 23.71 10.48 -1.02
C VAL A 188 24.50 11.75 -0.72
N ILE A 189 24.07 12.58 0.24
CA ILE A 189 24.83 13.78 0.66
C ILE A 189 26.21 13.36 1.16
N ARG A 190 26.28 12.30 1.98
CA ARG A 190 27.55 11.76 2.45
C ARG A 190 28.42 11.28 1.28
N TYR A 191 27.86 10.44 0.41
CA TYR A 191 28.54 9.93 -0.77
C TYR A 191 29.06 11.04 -1.70
N ALA A 192 28.29 12.12 -1.88
CA ALA A 192 28.65 13.26 -2.70
C ALA A 192 29.69 14.18 -2.04
N SER A 193 29.79 14.13 -0.70
CA SER A 193 30.76 14.89 0.09
C SER A 193 32.12 14.19 0.23
N GLU A 194 32.20 12.91 -0.14
CA GLU A 194 33.46 12.17 -0.14
C GLU A 194 34.38 12.68 -1.27
N PRO A 195 35.65 13.03 -0.98
CA PRO A 195 36.63 13.39 -1.99
C PRO A 195 36.90 12.24 -2.96
N ARG A 196 37.01 12.53 -4.25
CA ARG A 196 37.22 11.55 -5.32
C ARG A 196 38.34 11.94 -6.26
N GLY A 197 38.98 10.91 -6.80
CA GLY A 197 40.05 11.05 -7.78
C GLY A 197 41.30 11.75 -7.24
N PRO A 198 42.31 11.98 -8.10
CA PRO A 198 43.57 12.60 -7.68
C PRO A 198 43.46 14.05 -7.18
N GLY A 199 42.39 14.75 -7.58
CA GLY A 199 42.14 16.15 -7.21
C GLY A 199 41.31 16.33 -5.95
N GLU A 200 40.92 15.24 -5.26
CA GLU A 200 40.04 15.28 -4.08
C GLU A 200 38.72 16.04 -4.32
N GLU A 201 38.24 16.03 -5.57
CA GLU A 201 37.01 16.73 -5.95
C GLU A 201 35.80 16.05 -5.32
N ARG A 202 34.84 16.85 -4.83
CA ARG A 202 33.61 16.35 -4.25
C ARG A 202 32.45 16.67 -5.17
N LEU A 203 31.60 15.69 -5.43
CA LEU A 203 30.40 15.90 -6.27
C LEU A 203 29.52 17.01 -5.70
N ILE A 204 29.44 17.13 -4.37
CA ILE A 204 28.65 18.15 -3.68
C ILE A 204 29.10 19.59 -3.98
N ASP A 205 30.31 19.81 -4.52
CA ASP A 205 30.78 21.14 -4.90
C ASP A 205 30.28 21.60 -6.28
N LEU A 206 29.71 20.68 -7.08
CA LEU A 206 29.10 21.01 -8.37
C LEU A 206 27.73 21.69 -8.17
N PRO A 207 27.45 22.85 -8.82
CA PRO A 207 26.19 23.57 -8.62
C PRO A 207 24.93 22.75 -8.91
N TRP A 208 24.95 21.90 -9.95
CA TRP A 208 23.80 21.07 -10.31
C TRP A 208 23.53 19.98 -9.26
N VAL A 209 24.56 19.42 -8.61
CA VAL A 209 24.40 18.45 -7.51
C VAL A 209 23.74 19.13 -6.33
N ARG A 210 24.19 20.34 -5.95
CA ARG A 210 23.57 21.12 -4.86
C ARG A 210 22.10 21.43 -5.16
N ASN A 211 21.78 21.80 -6.40
CA ASN A 211 20.40 22.07 -6.81
C ASN A 211 19.52 20.82 -6.71
N ASN A 212 19.98 19.68 -7.23
CA ASN A 212 19.24 18.42 -7.16
C ASN A 212 18.98 17.98 -5.70
N LEU A 213 20.00 18.07 -4.84
CA LEU A 213 19.87 17.75 -3.42
C LEU A 213 18.93 18.72 -2.69
N ALA A 214 19.00 20.02 -3.00
CA ALA A 214 18.11 21.02 -2.42
C ALA A 214 16.64 20.79 -2.80
N GLU A 215 16.36 20.49 -4.07
CA GLU A 215 15.00 20.15 -4.54
C GLU A 215 14.49 18.88 -3.84
N ALA A 216 15.30 17.81 -3.80
CA ALA A 216 14.93 16.57 -3.13
C ALA A 216 14.64 16.79 -1.64
N GLN A 217 15.47 17.59 -0.95
CA GLN A 217 15.28 17.90 0.46
C GLN A 217 13.99 18.70 0.71
N ALA A 218 13.70 19.69 -0.14
CA ALA A 218 12.48 20.49 -0.03
C ALA A 218 11.21 19.63 -0.25
N LEU A 219 11.23 18.75 -1.25
CA LEU A 219 10.13 17.83 -1.53
C LEU A 219 9.89 16.86 -0.36
N LEU A 220 10.96 16.25 0.16
CA LEU A 220 10.88 15.34 1.31
C LEU A 220 10.38 16.04 2.57
N ALA A 221 10.80 17.29 2.81
CA ALA A 221 10.31 18.10 3.92
C ALA A 221 8.81 18.39 3.79
N ALA A 222 8.34 18.74 2.59
CA ALA A 222 6.92 18.95 2.31
C ALA A 222 6.10 17.68 2.56
N MET A 223 6.55 16.53 2.03
CA MET A 223 5.89 15.23 2.27
C MET A 223 5.81 14.91 3.76
N LYS A 224 6.88 15.13 4.52
CA LYS A 224 6.92 14.86 5.97
C LYS A 224 5.89 15.69 6.72
N VAL A 225 5.83 17.00 6.46
CA VAL A 225 4.86 17.90 7.11
C VAL A 225 3.42 17.53 6.72
N MET A 226 3.17 17.21 5.46
CA MET A 226 1.85 16.76 5.01
C MET A 226 1.39 15.48 5.70
N ASN A 227 2.27 14.48 5.84
CA ASN A 227 1.96 13.24 6.55
C ASN A 227 1.70 13.47 8.04
N TRP A 228 2.52 14.30 8.70
CA TRP A 228 2.31 14.67 10.10
C TRP A 228 0.97 15.37 10.32
N ARG A 229 0.58 16.26 9.41
CA ARG A 229 -0.73 16.89 9.45
C ARG A 229 -1.86 15.86 9.32
N MET A 230 -1.75 14.92 8.40
CA MET A 230 -2.75 13.86 8.24
C MET A 230 -2.89 12.99 9.50
N ALA A 231 -1.78 12.59 10.11
CA ALA A 231 -1.80 11.85 11.37
C ALA A 231 -2.47 12.67 12.50
N TRP A 232 -2.15 13.97 12.60
CA TRP A 232 -2.74 14.87 13.59
C TRP A 232 -4.25 15.12 13.38
N GLU A 233 -4.71 15.14 12.12
CA GLU A 233 -6.13 15.22 11.78
C GLU A 233 -6.86 13.90 12.09
N ALA A 234 -6.24 12.75 11.85
CA ALA A 234 -6.81 11.43 12.16
C ALA A 234 -7.08 11.23 13.67
N ASP A 235 -6.23 11.79 14.54
CA ASP A 235 -6.44 11.78 15.99
C ASP A 235 -7.68 12.59 16.43
N ARG A 236 -8.23 13.44 15.55
CA ARG A 236 -9.37 14.32 15.83
C ARG A 236 -10.68 13.84 15.22
N GLY A 237 -10.63 12.79 14.40
CA GLY A 237 -11.82 12.24 13.77
C GLY A 237 -11.54 11.62 12.40
N PRO A 238 -12.61 11.27 11.68
CA PRO A 238 -12.50 10.68 10.35
C PRO A 238 -11.77 11.61 9.38
N LEU A 239 -10.84 11.04 8.63
CA LEU A 239 -10.12 11.77 7.60
C LEU A 239 -11.05 12.16 6.45
N MET A 240 -10.93 13.41 6.03
CA MET A 240 -11.63 13.90 4.86
C MET A 240 -10.99 13.31 3.59
N PRO A 241 -11.79 12.89 2.59
CA PRO A 241 -11.25 12.28 1.36
C PRO A 241 -10.25 13.17 0.62
N ALA A 242 -10.54 14.47 0.46
CA ALA A 242 -9.70 15.37 -0.33
C ALA A 242 -8.30 15.59 0.25
N PRO A 243 -8.10 15.90 1.54
CA PRO A 243 -6.76 15.95 2.15
C PRO A 243 -5.98 14.64 2.00
N ALA A 244 -6.60 13.49 2.30
CA ALA A 244 -5.94 12.18 2.18
C ALA A 244 -5.51 11.87 0.73
N SER A 245 -6.38 12.14 -0.24
CA SER A 245 -6.08 12.01 -1.66
C SER A 245 -4.97 12.96 -2.11
N SER A 246 -4.96 14.20 -1.61
CA SER A 246 -3.94 15.21 -1.94
C SER A 246 -2.56 14.77 -1.48
N VAL A 247 -2.44 14.28 -0.24
CA VAL A 247 -1.17 13.76 0.29
C VAL A 247 -0.71 12.53 -0.49
N LYS A 248 -1.61 11.59 -0.78
CA LYS A 248 -1.25 10.39 -1.57
C LYS A 248 -0.69 10.77 -2.95
N VAL A 249 -1.38 11.62 -3.71
CA VAL A 249 -0.92 12.06 -5.04
C VAL A 249 0.42 12.77 -4.93
N PHE A 250 0.52 13.76 -4.04
CA PHE A 250 1.74 14.55 -3.86
C PHE A 250 2.93 13.66 -3.48
N CYS A 251 2.77 12.79 -2.50
CA CYS A 251 3.84 11.91 -2.03
C CYS A 251 4.25 10.87 -3.09
N SER A 252 3.29 10.19 -3.73
CA SER A 252 3.62 9.14 -4.71
C SER A 252 4.38 9.67 -5.93
N GLU A 253 4.01 10.85 -6.44
CA GLU A 253 4.66 11.44 -7.62
C GLU A 253 6.00 12.07 -7.27
N ASN A 254 6.06 12.84 -6.19
CA ASN A 254 7.31 13.50 -5.83
C ASN A 254 8.34 12.51 -5.28
N ASN A 255 7.94 11.33 -4.80
CA ASN A 255 8.91 10.30 -4.43
C ASN A 255 9.66 9.77 -5.66
N ILE A 256 9.00 9.69 -6.82
CA ILE A 256 9.64 9.39 -8.11
C ILE A 256 10.65 10.48 -8.46
N ARG A 257 10.25 11.75 -8.36
CA ARG A 257 11.14 12.88 -8.61
C ARG A 257 12.36 12.88 -7.69
N VAL A 258 12.16 12.66 -6.38
CA VAL A 258 13.25 12.55 -5.40
C VAL A 258 14.24 11.46 -5.81
N HIS A 259 13.76 10.26 -6.14
CA HIS A 259 14.66 9.18 -6.55
C HIS A 259 15.41 9.48 -7.85
N GLN A 260 14.78 10.13 -8.82
CA GLN A 260 15.45 10.58 -10.05
C GLN A 260 16.57 11.57 -9.75
N LEU A 261 16.30 12.59 -8.93
CA LEU A 261 17.27 13.60 -8.52
C LEU A 261 18.49 12.96 -7.82
N LEU A 262 18.23 12.00 -6.92
CA LEU A 262 19.29 11.30 -6.19
C LEU A 262 20.09 10.36 -7.09
N LEU A 263 19.44 9.65 -8.02
CA LEU A 263 20.11 8.80 -9.01
C LEU A 263 20.98 9.62 -9.98
N GLU A 264 20.53 10.80 -10.40
CA GLU A 264 21.33 11.72 -11.22
C GLU A 264 22.63 12.13 -10.52
N VAL A 265 22.59 12.35 -9.19
CA VAL A 265 23.79 12.66 -8.40
C VAL A 265 24.76 11.48 -8.34
N LEU A 266 24.25 10.24 -8.26
CA LEU A 266 25.08 9.03 -8.27
C LEU A 266 25.64 8.70 -9.67
N GLY A 267 25.03 9.23 -10.74
CA GLY A 267 25.43 8.96 -12.11
C GLY A 267 25.34 7.47 -12.46
N ALA A 268 26.32 6.97 -13.21
CA ALA A 268 26.32 5.59 -13.71
C ALA A 268 26.31 4.53 -12.60
N GLU A 269 26.98 4.79 -11.47
CA GLU A 269 27.04 3.86 -10.33
C GLU A 269 25.66 3.69 -9.66
N GLY A 270 24.80 4.70 -9.75
CA GLY A 270 23.43 4.67 -9.22
C GLY A 270 22.51 3.68 -9.94
N LEU A 271 22.87 3.25 -11.15
CA LEU A 271 22.08 2.30 -11.95
C LEU A 271 22.42 0.83 -11.64
N LEU A 272 23.41 0.58 -10.78
CA LEU A 272 23.87 -0.76 -10.47
C LEU A 272 23.00 -1.40 -9.39
N GLN A 273 22.60 -2.64 -9.65
CA GLN A 273 21.79 -3.43 -8.74
C GLN A 273 22.57 -3.85 -7.50
N ALA A 274 21.85 -4.13 -6.41
CA ALA A 274 22.46 -4.69 -5.22
C ALA A 274 23.23 -5.98 -5.54
N GLY A 275 24.51 -6.04 -5.14
CA GLY A 275 25.39 -7.18 -5.39
C GLY A 275 26.21 -7.09 -6.68
N SER A 276 25.97 -6.11 -7.56
CA SER A 276 26.85 -5.84 -8.70
C SER A 276 28.19 -5.23 -8.25
N GLU A 277 29.26 -5.53 -8.97
CA GLU A 277 30.55 -4.85 -8.79
C GLU A 277 30.38 -3.35 -9.07
N GLY A 278 30.93 -2.50 -8.20
CA GLY A 278 30.79 -1.05 -8.29
C GLY A 278 29.47 -0.47 -7.77
N ALA A 279 28.53 -1.31 -7.28
CA ALA A 279 27.28 -0.81 -6.73
C ALA A 279 27.50 0.07 -5.48
N VAL A 280 26.92 1.27 -5.51
CA VAL A 280 27.01 2.23 -4.41
C VAL A 280 25.77 2.18 -3.53
N LEU A 281 25.92 2.54 -2.25
CA LEU A 281 24.83 2.59 -1.28
C LEU A 281 24.01 1.28 -1.23
N ARG A 282 24.66 0.13 -1.52
CA ARG A 282 24.05 -1.21 -1.59
C ARG A 282 22.94 -1.34 -2.66
N GLY A 283 22.96 -0.52 -3.72
CA GLY A 283 21.95 -0.55 -4.79
C GLY A 283 20.54 -0.13 -4.34
N LYS A 284 20.42 0.51 -3.17
CA LYS A 284 19.12 0.83 -2.56
C LYS A 284 18.29 1.81 -3.39
N LEU A 285 18.92 2.83 -3.96
CA LEU A 285 18.22 3.84 -4.74
C LEU A 285 17.69 3.28 -6.07
N GLU A 286 18.45 2.39 -6.72
CA GLU A 286 18.01 1.66 -7.92
C GLU A 286 16.78 0.79 -7.61
N LYS A 287 16.85 0.00 -6.53
CA LYS A 287 15.73 -0.83 -6.09
C LYS A 287 14.52 0.02 -5.69
N GLY A 288 14.75 1.07 -4.90
CA GLY A 288 13.74 2.00 -4.43
C GLY A 288 13.00 2.65 -5.59
N TYR A 289 13.73 3.18 -6.58
CA TYR A 289 13.15 3.80 -7.78
C TYR A 289 12.20 2.86 -8.54
N LYS A 290 12.56 1.58 -8.68
CA LYS A 290 11.68 0.58 -9.30
C LYS A 290 10.41 0.36 -8.47
N SER A 291 10.55 0.25 -7.15
CA SER A 291 9.46 -0.07 -6.22
C SER A 291 8.40 1.03 -6.11
N ILE A 292 8.84 2.29 -5.99
CA ILE A 292 7.96 3.44 -5.74
C ILE A 292 6.95 3.72 -6.87
N THR A 293 7.21 3.22 -8.09
CA THR A 293 6.30 3.40 -9.23
C THR A 293 4.91 2.82 -8.95
N VAL A 294 4.86 1.72 -8.17
CA VAL A 294 3.62 1.06 -7.72
C VAL A 294 2.73 2.01 -6.93
N MET A 295 3.30 2.97 -6.21
CA MET A 295 2.55 3.87 -5.33
C MET A 295 1.64 4.85 -6.10
N THR A 296 1.89 5.08 -7.39
CA THR A 296 1.07 5.98 -8.21
C THR A 296 -0.28 5.37 -8.56
N PHE A 297 -0.36 4.04 -8.70
CA PHE A 297 -1.58 3.31 -9.02
C PHE A 297 -2.13 2.45 -7.86
N GLY A 298 -1.25 1.94 -6.99
CA GLY A 298 -1.61 1.24 -5.76
C GLY A 298 -2.30 2.14 -4.74
N GLY A 299 -3.15 1.55 -3.88
CA GLY A 299 -3.94 2.31 -2.90
C GLY A 299 -4.98 3.26 -3.50
N GLY A 300 -5.27 3.10 -4.79
CA GLY A 300 -6.14 3.95 -5.60
C GLY A 300 -5.33 4.85 -6.53
N VAL A 301 -5.59 4.72 -7.82
CA VAL A 301 -4.83 5.42 -8.88
C VAL A 301 -4.92 6.94 -8.78
N ASN A 302 -3.82 7.65 -9.04
CA ASN A 302 -3.70 9.09 -8.82
C ASN A 302 -4.75 9.92 -9.58
N GLU A 303 -5.22 9.47 -10.74
CA GLU A 303 -6.29 10.12 -11.51
C GLU A 303 -7.62 10.09 -10.73
N ILE A 304 -7.97 8.95 -10.12
CA ILE A 304 -9.15 8.86 -9.24
C ILE A 304 -8.95 9.72 -8.00
N GLN A 305 -7.74 9.73 -7.42
CA GLN A 305 -7.47 10.60 -6.27
C GLN A 305 -7.66 12.08 -6.62
N ARG A 306 -7.25 12.53 -7.82
CA ARG A 306 -7.52 13.89 -8.30
C ARG A 306 -9.01 14.18 -8.46
N GLU A 307 -9.80 13.22 -8.95
CA GLU A 307 -11.26 13.36 -8.97
C GLU A 307 -11.83 13.52 -7.56
N LEU A 308 -11.35 12.73 -6.59
CA LEU A 308 -11.77 12.87 -5.18
C LEU A 308 -11.40 14.25 -4.61
N ILE A 309 -10.23 14.78 -4.93
CA ILE A 309 -9.82 16.14 -4.55
C ILE A 309 -10.76 17.17 -5.14
N ALA A 310 -11.08 17.07 -6.44
CA ALA A 310 -11.98 18.00 -7.10
C ALA A 310 -13.40 17.96 -6.49
N MET A 311 -13.95 16.77 -6.29
CA MET A 311 -15.31 16.63 -5.76
C MET A 311 -15.43 17.02 -4.29
N PHE A 312 -14.52 16.54 -3.44
CA PHE A 312 -14.65 16.69 -1.98
C PHE A 312 -13.86 17.86 -1.40
N GLY A 313 -12.96 18.46 -2.18
CA GLY A 313 -12.13 19.60 -1.75
C GLY A 313 -12.47 20.91 -2.46
N LEU A 314 -13.05 20.84 -3.66
CA LEU A 314 -13.41 21.99 -4.49
C LEU A 314 -14.90 22.01 -4.87
N ASP A 315 -15.71 21.12 -4.30
CA ASP A 315 -17.15 20.97 -4.55
C ASP A 315 -17.53 20.83 -6.04
N MET A 316 -16.64 20.26 -6.84
CA MET A 316 -16.88 20.03 -8.27
C MET A 316 -17.87 18.87 -8.49
N PRO A 317 -18.68 18.91 -9.57
CA PRO A 317 -19.58 17.81 -9.89
C PRO A 317 -18.81 16.53 -10.24
N ARG A 318 -19.45 15.39 -10.00
CA ARG A 318 -18.88 14.08 -10.34
C ARG A 318 -18.67 13.95 -11.87
N PRO A 319 -17.51 13.48 -12.34
CA PRO A 319 -17.30 13.20 -13.75
C PRO A 319 -18.31 12.17 -14.27
N MET A 320 -18.91 12.42 -15.43
CA MET A 320 -19.75 11.42 -16.11
C MET A 320 -18.84 10.34 -16.71
N ARG A 321 -19.17 9.07 -16.46
CA ARG A 321 -18.48 7.89 -17.00
C ARG A 321 -19.48 6.87 -17.48
#